data_AF-A0A435YQP2-F1
#
_entry.id   AF-A0A435YQP2-F1
#
_cell.length_a   1.000
_cell.length_b   1.000
_cell.length_c   1.000
_cell.angle_alpha   90.00
_cell.angle_beta   90.00
_cell.angle_gamma   90.00
#
_symmetry.space_group_name_H-M   'P 1'
#
loop_
_entity.id
_entity.type
_entity.pdbx_description
1 polymer ?
#
loop_
_entity_poly.entity_id
_entity_poly.type
_entity_poly.pdbx_seq_one_letter_code
_entity_poly.pdbx_strand_id
1 'polypeptide(L)' 'MDDDLRQKLKELSTSMQTRAAELALPGGNTDISALMSGIAVTLEALLVIAEESKTPRSGPSVEPATSISESDGSGGD' A
#
# COMPACT_ATOMS: atom_id res chain seq x y z
N MET A 1 7.97 0.38 -7.64
CA MET A 1 7.45 1.61 -8.27
C MET A 1 8.52 2.68 -8.22
N ASP A 2 8.92 3.18 -9.39
CA ASP A 2 9.84 4.31 -9.55
C ASP A 2 9.17 5.64 -9.13
N ASP A 3 9.98 6.62 -8.74
CA ASP A 3 9.49 7.89 -8.19
C ASP A 3 8.81 8.76 -9.26
N ASP A 4 9.24 8.67 -10.52
CA ASP A 4 8.60 9.35 -11.66
C ASP A 4 7.17 8.86 -11.87
N LEU A 5 6.97 7.53 -11.90
CA LEU A 5 5.65 6.93 -12.00
C LEU A 5 4.78 7.30 -10.79
N ARG A 6 5.35 7.29 -9.58
CA ARG A 6 4.64 7.70 -8.35
C ARG A 6 4.13 9.14 -8.47
N GLN A 7 4.98 10.05 -8.90
CA GLN A 7 4.63 11.45 -9.07
C GLN A 7 3.52 11.62 -10.12
N LYS A 8 3.63 10.93 -11.27
CA LYS A 8 2.60 10.95 -12.33
C LYS A 8 1.25 10.43 -11.85
N LEU A 9 1.21 9.35 -11.07
CA LEU A 9 -0.07 8.83 -10.53
C LEU A 9 -0.71 9.81 -9.54
N LYS A 10 0.10 10.52 -8.74
CA LYS A 10 -0.39 11.52 -7.79
C LYS A 10 -0.98 12.74 -8.51
N GLU A 11 -0.30 13.22 -9.54
CA GLU A 11 -0.79 14.30 -10.41
C GLU A 11 -2.08 13.90 -11.13
N LEU A 12 -2.12 12.67 -11.66
CA LEU A 12 -3.31 12.15 -12.33
C LEU A 12 -4.50 12.05 -11.38
N SER A 13 -4.31 11.51 -10.15
CA SER A 13 -5.37 11.47 -9.14
C SER A 13 -5.93 12.87 -8.85
N THR A 14 -5.04 13.83 -8.62
CA THR A 14 -5.42 15.23 -8.33
C THR A 14 -6.21 15.85 -9.48
N SER A 15 -5.77 15.60 -10.73
CA SER A 15 -6.45 16.07 -11.93
C SER A 15 -7.85 15.45 -12.07
N MET A 16 -7.97 14.13 -11.86
CA MET A 16 -9.25 13.42 -11.89
C MET A 16 -10.22 13.95 -10.83
N GLN A 17 -9.74 14.18 -9.60
CA GLN A 17 -10.57 14.70 -8.52
C GLN A 17 -11.02 16.15 -8.77
N THR A 18 -10.14 16.98 -9.34
CA THR A 18 -10.47 18.37 -9.71
C THR A 18 -11.57 18.37 -10.77
N ARG A 19 -11.42 17.56 -11.82
CA ARG A 19 -12.43 17.47 -12.88
C ARG A 19 -13.74 16.84 -12.40
N ALA A 20 -13.67 15.86 -11.49
CA ALA A 20 -14.85 15.33 -10.84
C ALA A 20 -15.62 16.43 -10.10
N ALA A 21 -14.93 17.31 -9.37
CA ALA A 21 -15.55 18.42 -8.65
C ALA A 21 -16.20 19.43 -9.61
N GLU A 22 -15.55 19.76 -10.73
CA GLU A 22 -16.13 20.62 -11.78
C GLU A 22 -17.43 20.03 -12.35
N LEU A 23 -17.44 18.71 -12.61
CA LEU A 23 -18.59 18.00 -13.18
C LEU A 23 -19.72 17.77 -12.18
N ALA A 24 -19.45 17.87 -10.87
CA ALA A 24 -20.45 17.76 -9.82
C ALA A 24 -21.27 19.05 -9.62
N LEU A 25 -20.85 20.16 -10.23
CA LEU A 25 -21.57 21.43 -10.15
C LEU A 25 -22.97 21.33 -10.80
N PRO A 26 -23.94 22.17 -10.40
CA PRO A 26 -25.26 22.18 -11.01
C PRO A 26 -25.20 22.33 -12.54
N GLY A 27 -25.90 21.47 -13.26
CA GLY A 27 -25.85 21.41 -14.73
C GLY A 27 -24.65 20.64 -15.29
N GLY A 28 -23.78 20.09 -14.44
CA GLY A 28 -22.71 19.17 -14.80
C GLY A 28 -23.17 17.72 -14.99
N ASN A 29 -22.22 16.84 -15.30
CA ASN A 29 -22.47 15.42 -15.50
C ASN A 29 -22.03 14.60 -14.27
N THR A 30 -23.00 14.28 -13.41
CA THR A 30 -22.77 13.59 -12.14
C THR A 30 -22.25 12.16 -12.31
N ASP A 31 -22.63 11.47 -13.40
CA ASP A 31 -22.16 10.10 -13.66
C ASP A 31 -20.67 10.09 -14.01
N ILE A 32 -20.24 11.03 -14.86
CA ILE A 32 -18.83 11.20 -15.19
C ILE A 32 -18.06 11.69 -13.96
N SER A 33 -18.63 12.61 -13.16
CA SER A 33 -18.03 13.04 -11.90
C SER A 33 -17.74 11.86 -10.97
N ALA A 34 -18.72 10.98 -10.76
CA ALA A 34 -18.57 9.79 -9.92
C ALA A 34 -17.50 8.84 -10.46
N LEU A 35 -17.47 8.61 -11.78
CA LEU A 35 -16.43 7.80 -12.43
C LEU A 35 -15.03 8.39 -12.20
N MET A 36 -14.86 9.70 -12.41
CA MET A 36 -13.57 10.37 -12.26
C MET A 36 -13.09 10.36 -10.80
N SER A 37 -13.99 10.57 -9.84
CA SER A 37 -13.64 10.45 -8.42
C SER A 37 -13.27 9.02 -8.04
N GLY A 38 -13.98 8.01 -8.57
CA GLY A 38 -13.63 6.60 -8.36
C GLY A 38 -12.24 6.24 -8.92
N ILE A 39 -11.86 6.78 -10.07
CA ILE A 39 -10.51 6.63 -10.63
C ILE A 39 -9.47 7.27 -9.72
N ALA A 40 -9.70 8.50 -9.23
CA ALA A 40 -8.79 9.19 -8.31
C ALA A 40 -8.54 8.36 -7.04
N VAL A 41 -9.60 7.86 -6.40
CA VAL A 41 -9.52 6.99 -5.21
C VAL A 41 -8.73 5.71 -5.50
N THR A 42 -8.96 5.09 -6.66
CA THR A 42 -8.23 3.87 -7.05
C THR A 42 -6.73 4.16 -7.20
N LEU A 43 -6.36 5.30 -7.79
CA LEU A 43 -4.95 5.71 -7.92
C LEU A 43 -4.29 5.95 -6.56
N GLU A 44 -4.99 6.56 -5.62
CA GLU A 44 -4.50 6.74 -4.24
C GLU A 44 -4.29 5.41 -3.52
N ALA A 45 -5.23 4.46 -3.67
CA ALA A 45 -5.07 3.12 -3.10
C ALA A 45 -3.84 2.40 -3.65
N LEU A 46 -3.59 2.49 -4.96
CA LEU A 46 -2.40 1.90 -5.57
C LEU A 46 -1.10 2.53 -5.05
N LEU A 47 -1.09 3.84 -4.80
CA LEU A 47 0.05 4.53 -4.20
C LEU A 47 0.32 4.05 -2.77
N VAL A 48 -0.72 3.92 -1.94
CA VAL A 48 -0.60 3.39 -0.58
C VAL A 48 -0.05 1.96 -0.58
N ILE A 49 -0.61 1.08 -1.41
CA ILE A 49 -0.13 -0.32 -1.53
C ILE A 49 1.34 -0.35 -1.97
N ALA A 50 1.72 0.51 -2.91
CA ALA A 50 3.11 0.60 -3.36
C ALA A 50 4.06 1.10 -2.26
N GLU A 51 3.62 1.99 -1.37
CA GLU A 51 4.40 2.45 -0.22
C GLU A 51 4.54 1.35 0.85
N GLU A 52 3.46 0.67 1.18
CA GLU A 52 3.47 -0.45 2.13
C GLU A 52 4.36 -1.60 1.63
N SER A 53 4.38 -1.88 0.32
CA SER A 53 5.24 -2.92 -0.25
C SER A 53 6.75 -2.66 -0.09
N LYS A 54 7.17 -1.40 0.13
CA LYS A 54 8.58 -1.03 0.35
C LYS A 54 9.02 -1.22 1.81
N THR A 55 8.07 -1.32 2.75
CA THR A 55 8.37 -1.57 4.16
C THR A 55 8.08 -3.04 4.45
N PRO A 56 9.10 -3.89 4.70
CA PRO A 56 8.84 -5.21 5.25
C PRO A 56 8.01 -5.01 6.51
N ARG A 57 6.85 -5.66 6.58
CA ARG A 57 6.02 -5.64 7.79
C ARG A 57 6.90 -6.19 8.91
N SER A 58 7.39 -5.32 9.80
CA SER A 58 8.18 -5.70 10.97
C SER A 58 7.30 -6.49 11.93
N GLY A 59 7.04 -7.76 11.60
CA GLY A 59 6.52 -8.73 12.53
C GLY A 59 7.58 -9.05 13.58
N PRO A 60 7.18 -9.55 14.76
CA PRO A 60 8.14 -9.97 15.76
C PRO A 60 9.11 -10.99 15.13
N SER A 61 10.40 -10.69 15.20
CA SER A 61 11.46 -11.59 14.79
C SER A 61 11.31 -12.88 15.60
N VAL A 62 10.91 -13.97 14.96
CA VAL A 62 10.98 -15.29 15.58
C VAL A 62 12.45 -15.66 15.60
N GLU A 63 13.13 -15.34 16.70
CA GLU A 63 14.49 -15.82 16.94
C GLU A 63 14.48 -17.35 16.84
N PRO A 64 15.37 -17.97 16.05
CA PRO A 64 15.44 -19.42 15.98
C PRO A 64 15.81 -19.93 17.38
N ALA A 65 14.90 -20.70 17.98
CA ALA A 65 15.14 -21.36 19.24
C ALA A 65 16.47 -22.13 19.15
N THR A 66 17.42 -21.72 19.97
CA THR A 66 18.72 -22.37 20.13
C THR A 66 18.50 -23.85 20.41
N SER A 67 18.99 -24.70 19.50
CA SER A 67 19.08 -26.14 19.71
C SER A 67 19.87 -26.40 21.00
N ILE A 68 19.16 -26.77 22.05
CA ILE A 68 19.75 -27.29 23.28
C ILE A 68 20.11 -28.74 22.95
N SER A 69 21.36 -28.98 22.54
CA SER A 69 21.86 -30.34 22.39
C SER A 69 21.96 -31.02 23.75
N GLU A 70 21.50 -32.26 23.77
CA GLU A 70 21.43 -33.23 24.87
C GLU A 70 22.63 -33.19 25.83
N SER A 71 22.33 -33.07 27.12
CA SER A 71 23.16 -33.62 28.19
C SER A 71 22.50 -34.91 28.67
N ASP A 72 22.87 -36.04 28.08
CA ASP A 72 22.52 -37.36 28.60
C ASP A 72 23.79 -38.12 29.03
N GLY A 73 23.64 -38.82 30.15
CA GLY A 73 24.71 -39.12 31.09
C GLY A 73 25.63 -40.31 30.77
N SER A 74 26.68 -40.39 31.59
CA SER A 74 27.37 -41.62 31.96
C SER A 74 27.96 -41.34 33.35
N GLY A 75 27.50 -41.97 34.44
CA GLY A 75 27.36 -43.42 34.57
C GLY A 75 28.75 -43.95 34.83
N GLY A 76 29.12 -44.03 36.11
CA GLY A 76 30.45 -44.44 36.55
C GLY A 76 30.68 -45.95 36.50
N ASP A 77 31.95 -46.30 36.51
CA ASP A 77 32.51 -47.56 37.01
C ASP A 77 33.82 -47.23 37.74
#